data_AF-A0A9E4H1I3-F1
#
_entry.id   AF-A0A9E4H1I3-F1
#
_cell.length_a   1.000
_cell.length_b   1.000
_cell.length_c   1.000
_cell.angle_alpha   90.00
_cell.angle_beta   90.00
_cell.angle_gamma   90.00
#
_symmetry.space_group_name_H-M   'P 1'
#
loop_
_entity.id
_entity.type
_entity.pdbx_description
1 polymer ?
#
loop_
_entity_poly.entity_id
_entity_poly.type
_entity_poly.pdbx_seq_one_letter_code
_entity_poly.pdbx_strand_id
1 'polypeptide(L)'
;MGPFPFTTLDPSIGLVEESNGVRLYPNPTTGKIYVESAVTQDFEIRDAQGKLVVDGHLAVGQNIIDLANLAEGWYVFCSSTHAYPIILNR
;
A
#
# COMPACT_ATOMS: atom_id res chain seq x y z
N MET A 1 51.05 20.64 8.99
CA MET A 1 49.87 19.99 9.59
C MET A 1 48.64 20.63 8.94
N GLY A 2 48.15 20.04 7.84
CA GLY A 2 46.99 20.57 7.11
C GLY A 2 45.69 20.04 7.71
N PRO A 3 44.55 20.73 7.52
CA PRO A 3 43.26 20.23 8.00
C PRO A 3 42.92 18.92 7.29
N PHE A 4 42.49 17.93 8.07
CA PHE A 4 41.98 16.66 7.53
C PHE A 4 40.73 16.96 6.68
N PRO A 5 40.63 16.49 5.43
CA PRO A 5 39.41 16.61 4.67
C PRO A 5 38.34 15.76 5.37
N PHE A 6 37.23 16.38 5.75
CA PHE A 6 36.01 15.66 6.10
C PHE A 6 35.50 14.99 4.82
N THR A 7 35.78 13.71 4.68
CA THR A 7 35.12 12.85 3.70
C THR A 7 33.63 12.83 4.06
N THR A 8 32.80 13.52 3.28
CA THR A 8 31.36 13.30 3.28
C THR A 8 31.14 11.84 2.89
N LEU A 9 30.70 11.00 3.83
CA LEU A 9 30.22 9.68 3.50
C LEU A 9 28.92 9.88 2.72
N ASP A 10 28.94 9.56 1.44
CA ASP A 10 27.75 9.50 0.59
C ASP A 10 26.66 8.66 1.28
N PRO A 11 25.43 9.16 1.44
CA PRO A 11 24.30 8.34 1.86
C PRO A 11 23.84 7.46 0.68
N SER A 12 24.75 6.67 0.12
CA SER A 12 24.45 5.63 -0.86
C SER A 12 24.08 4.33 -0.13
N ILE A 13 23.24 4.42 0.91
CA ILE A 13 22.49 3.28 1.40
C ILE A 13 21.07 3.48 0.87
N GLY A 14 20.93 3.26 -0.44
CA GLY A 14 19.63 2.95 -1.00
C GLY A 14 19.21 1.64 -0.37
N LEU A 15 18.31 1.70 0.61
CA LEU A 15 17.54 0.54 1.03
C LEU A 15 16.84 0.04 -0.23
N VAL A 16 17.38 -1.03 -0.83
CA VAL A 16 16.64 -1.80 -1.82
C VAL A 16 15.58 -2.52 -1.00
N GLU A 17 14.46 -1.82 -0.77
CA GLU A 17 13.23 -2.49 -0.39
C GLU A 17 12.91 -3.39 -1.57
N GLU A 18 13.11 -4.70 -1.38
CA GLU A 18 12.63 -5.71 -2.32
C GLU A 18 11.13 -5.47 -2.45
N SER A 19 10.77 -4.73 -3.49
CA SER A 19 9.47 -4.06 -3.62
C SER A 19 8.43 -5.07 -4.08
N ASN A 20 8.18 -6.09 -3.26
CA ASN A 20 6.99 -6.93 -3.37
C ASN A 20 5.77 -6.23 -2.76
N GLY A 21 5.80 -4.90 -2.76
CA GLY A 21 4.76 -4.02 -2.25
C GLY A 21 3.73 -3.73 -3.34
N VAL A 22 2.49 -3.53 -2.90
CA VAL A 22 1.36 -3.17 -3.75
C VAL A 22 1.23 -1.65 -3.77
N ARG A 23 0.85 -1.07 -4.90
CA ARG A 23 0.53 0.37 -4.98
C ARG A 23 -0.98 0.55 -5.00
N LEU A 24 -1.49 1.38 -4.09
CA LEU A 24 -2.92 1.65 -3.94
C LEU A 24 -3.21 3.12 -4.22
N TYR A 25 -4.17 3.38 -5.11
CA TYR A 25 -4.59 4.73 -5.46
C TYR A 25 -6.03 4.76 -6.01
N PRO A 26 -6.77 5.86 -5.92
CA PRO A 26 -6.45 7.04 -5.13
C PRO A 26 -6.66 6.76 -3.63
N ASN A 27 -5.94 7.51 -2.79
CA ASN A 27 -6.19 7.57 -1.35
C ASN A 27 -6.08 9.04 -0.92
N PRO A 28 -7.17 9.71 -0.50
CA PRO A 28 -8.53 9.19 -0.30
C PRO A 28 -9.25 8.71 -1.57
N THR A 29 -10.31 7.91 -1.41
CA THR A 29 -11.16 7.37 -2.48
C THR A 29 -12.65 7.65 -2.21
N THR A 30 -13.45 7.75 -3.27
CA THR A 30 -14.91 7.85 -3.22
C THR A 30 -15.62 6.51 -3.37
N GLY A 31 -14.89 5.40 -3.41
CA GLY A 31 -15.47 4.05 -3.50
C GLY A 31 -14.84 3.14 -4.54
N LYS A 32 -13.78 3.55 -5.22
CA LYS A 32 -12.99 2.67 -6.10
C LYS A 32 -11.51 2.91 -5.90
N ILE A 33 -10.75 1.83 -5.82
CA ILE A 33 -9.29 1.88 -5.78
C ILE A 33 -8.71 0.98 -6.86
N TYR A 34 -7.57 1.41 -7.36
CA TYR A 34 -6.69 0.68 -8.24
C TYR A 34 -5.54 0.12 -7.41
N VAL A 35 -5.23 -1.15 -7.65
CA VAL A 35 -4.16 -1.86 -6.98
C VAL A 35 -3.20 -2.42 -8.02
N GLU A 36 -1.97 -1.89 -8.07
CA GLU A 36 -0.91 -2.44 -8.91
C GLU A 36 -0.08 -3.43 -8.09
N SER A 37 -0.09 -4.69 -8.52
CA SER A 37 0.67 -5.77 -7.89
C SER A 37 1.75 -6.31 -8.82
N ALA A 38 2.95 -6.53 -8.29
CA ALA A 38 4.04 -7.18 -9.04
C ALA A 38 3.86 -8.72 -9.12
N VAL A 39 3.09 -9.29 -8.19
CA VAL A 39 2.85 -10.73 -8.06
C VAL A 39 1.37 -11.05 -7.89
N THR A 40 0.97 -12.28 -8.17
CA THR A 40 -0.35 -12.77 -7.78
C THR A 40 -0.37 -13.04 -6.28
N GLN A 41 -1.37 -12.52 -5.57
CA GLN A 41 -1.48 -12.67 -4.12
C GLN A 41 -2.90 -12.41 -3.64
N ASP A 42 -3.21 -12.90 -2.45
CA ASP A 42 -4.47 -12.61 -1.79
C ASP A 42 -4.44 -11.24 -1.12
N PHE A 43 -5.62 -10.65 -0.96
CA PHE A 43 -5.79 -9.46 -0.17
C PHE A 43 -7.06 -9.52 0.68
N GLU A 44 -7.05 -8.73 1.75
CA GLU A 44 -8.20 -8.49 2.61
C GLU A 44 -8.34 -6.98 2.83
N ILE A 45 -9.56 -6.50 3.03
CA ILE A 45 -9.86 -5.17 3.53
C ILE A 45 -10.64 -5.32 4.81
N ARG A 46 -10.18 -4.64 5.85
CA ARG A 46 -10.76 -4.66 7.18
C ARG A 46 -11.24 -3.28 7.59
N ASP A 47 -12.33 -3.21 8.33
CA ASP A 47 -12.83 -1.96 8.90
C ASP A 47 -12.03 -1.53 10.14
N ALA A 48 -12.44 -0.40 10.73
CA ALA A 48 -11.82 0.18 11.93
C ALA A 48 -11.80 -0.75 13.16
N GLN A 49 -12.67 -1.77 13.18
CA GLN A 49 -12.76 -2.76 14.26
C GLN A 49 -11.97 -4.03 13.92
N GLY A 50 -11.29 -4.08 12.76
CA GLY A 50 -10.55 -5.24 12.26
C GLY A 50 -11.43 -6.30 11.60
N LYS A 51 -12.72 -6.04 11.41
CA LYS A 51 -13.65 -6.97 10.77
C LYS A 51 -13.38 -7.00 9.27
N LEU A 52 -13.30 -8.20 8.71
CA LEU A 52 -13.18 -8.42 7.26
C LEU A 52 -14.44 -7.91 6.54
N VAL A 53 -14.26 -7.03 5.56
CA VAL A 53 -15.34 -6.44 4.75
C VAL A 53 -15.23 -6.75 3.26
N VAL A 54 -14.01 -6.96 2.75
CA VAL A 54 -13.73 -7.40 1.36
C VAL A 54 -12.52 -8.32 1.39
N ASP A 55 -12.51 -9.35 0.55
CA ASP A 55 -11.34 -10.18 0.27
C ASP A 55 -11.30 -10.55 -1.20
N GLY A 56 -10.15 -11.02 -1.67
CA GLY A 56 -10.03 -11.55 -3.02
C GLY A 56 -8.59 -11.81 -3.44
N HIS A 57 -8.43 -11.98 -4.76
CA HIS A 57 -7.15 -12.28 -5.39
C HIS A 57 -6.72 -11.13 -6.29
N LEU A 58 -5.47 -10.67 -6.16
CA LEU A 58 -4.82 -9.76 -7.09
C LEU A 58 -4.13 -10.57 -8.19
N ALA A 59 -4.34 -10.18 -9.43
CA ALA A 59 -3.50 -10.59 -10.55
C ALA A 59 -2.28 -9.66 -10.65
N VAL A 60 -1.24 -10.14 -11.35
CA VAL A 60 -0.11 -9.29 -11.75
C VAL A 60 -0.60 -8.13 -12.62
N GLY A 61 -0.13 -6.93 -12.32
CA GLY A 61 -0.54 -5.70 -12.98
C GLY A 61 -1.64 -4.96 -12.21
N GLN A 62 -2.54 -4.29 -12.95
CA GLN A 62 -3.56 -3.42 -12.40
C GLN A 62 -4.85 -4.19 -12.07
N ASN A 63 -5.34 -4.02 -10.85
CA ASN A 63 -6.59 -4.57 -10.34
C ASN A 63 -7.50 -3.43 -9.91
N ILE A 64 -8.82 -3.68 -9.91
CA ILE A 64 -9.82 -2.70 -9.47
C ILE A 64 -10.61 -3.33 -8.32
N ILE A 65 -10.72 -2.60 -7.22
CA ILE A 65 -11.53 -3.01 -6.07
C ILE A 65 -12.63 -1.98 -5.88
N ASP A 66 -13.87 -2.47 -5.84
CA ASP A 66 -15.05 -1.66 -5.59
C ASP A 66 -15.38 -1.64 -4.10
N LEU A 67 -15.38 -0.44 -3.53
CA LEU A 67 -15.72 -0.16 -2.14
C LEU A 67 -17.04 0.63 -2.04
N ALA A 68 -17.77 0.85 -3.15
CA ALA A 68 -18.97 1.69 -3.25
C ALA A 68 -20.07 1.34 -2.22
N ASN A 69 -20.12 0.07 -1.79
CA ASN A 69 -21.13 -0.40 -0.83
C ASN A 69 -20.69 -0.30 0.64
N LEU A 70 -19.46 0.13 0.91
CA LEU A 70 -18.95 0.35 2.27
C LEU A 70 -19.30 1.75 2.77
N ALA A 71 -19.43 1.91 4.09
CA ALA A 71 -19.65 3.22 4.71
C ALA A 71 -18.39 4.09 4.65
N GLU A 72 -18.53 5.41 4.71
CA GLU A 72 -17.39 6.32 4.84
C GLU A 72 -16.60 6.05 6.13
N GLY A 73 -15.29 6.24 6.06
CA GLY A 73 -14.39 5.98 7.17
C GLY A 73 -12.99 5.54 6.73
N TRP A 74 -12.25 4.97 7.67
CA TRP A 74 -10.94 4.40 7.41
C TRP A 74 -11.01 2.87 7.41
N TYR A 75 -10.23 2.29 6.51
CA TYR A 75 -10.09 0.86 6.31
C TYR A 75 -8.62 0.50 6.21
N VAL A 76 -8.31 -0.78 6.35
CA VAL A 76 -6.96 -1.31 6.15
C VAL A 76 -6.98 -2.34 5.05
N PHE A 77 -6.22 -2.10 4.01
CA PHE A 77 -5.88 -3.10 3.02
C PHE A 77 -4.72 -3.96 3.53
N CYS A 78 -4.91 -5.25 3.64
CA CYS A 78 -3.90 -6.22 4.02
C CYS A 78 -3.53 -7.06 2.81
N SER A 79 -2.25 -6.98 2.43
CA SER A 79 -1.58 -7.95 1.57
C SER A 79 -0.90 -9.02 2.41
N SER A 80 -0.26 -10.00 1.77
CA SER A 80 0.52 -11.03 2.46
C SER A 80 1.63 -10.48 3.36
N THR A 81 2.22 -9.32 3.02
CA THR A 81 3.39 -8.77 3.72
C THR A 81 3.21 -7.34 4.25
N HIS A 82 2.23 -6.59 3.74
CA HIS A 82 2.03 -5.19 4.08
C HIS A 82 0.57 -4.83 4.36
N ALA A 83 0.38 -3.82 5.21
CA ALA A 83 -0.91 -3.22 5.47
C ALA A 83 -0.90 -1.74 5.08
N TYR A 84 -1.94 -1.27 4.37
CA TYR A 84 -2.06 0.09 3.87
C TYR A 84 -3.40 0.70 4.32
N PRO A 85 -3.41 1.90 4.89
CA PRO A 85 -4.65 2.58 5.22
C PRO A 85 -5.37 3.05 3.96
N ILE A 86 -6.69 2.92 3.93
CA ILE A 86 -7.57 3.47 2.90
C ILE A 86 -8.53 4.45 3.56
N ILE A 87 -8.60 5.67 3.05
CA ILE A 87 -9.57 6.69 3.48
C ILE A 87 -10.70 6.72 2.46
N LEU A 88 -11.91 6.36 2.87
CA LEU A 88 -13.11 6.40 2.05
C LEU A 88 -13.99 7.59 2.48
N ASN A 89 -14.16 8.57 1.60
CA ASN A 89 -14.97 9.77 1.81
C ASN A 89 -15.76 10.09 0.54
N ARG A 90 -17.09 10.18 0.63
CA ARG A 90 -17.97 10.42 -0.53
C ARG A 90 -18.63 11.79 -0.49
#